data_AF-A0A0S2TC99-F1
#
_entry.id   AF-A0A0S2TC99-F1
#
_cell.length_a   1.000
_cell.length_b   1.000
_cell.length_c   1.000
_cell.angle_alpha   90.00
_cell.angle_beta   90.00
_cell.angle_gamma   90.00
#
_symmetry.space_group_name_H-M   'P 1'
#
loop_
_entity.id
_entity.type
_entity.pdbx_description
1 polymer ?
#
loop_
_entity_poly.entity_id
_entity_poly.type
_entity_poly.pdbx_seq_one_letter_code
_entity_poly.pdbx_strand_id
1 'polypeptide(L)'
;MSLALQPASAASVAIQQMAEILLNMENTPTPAQHEVLRQIADGTNVTANEQALAKAMLNMNGSVKAEDKDLVWGVLRDVGAFEGEKELAKVLNQFDTNANPGLRKRLQKLLPPQPKPEPAAEAPPEQSSEQASGEATDTAAQ
;
A
#
# COMPACT_ATOMS: atom_id res chain seq x y z
N MET A 1 -30.03 18.75 0.43
CA MET A 1 -28.61 18.60 0.86
C MET A 1 -28.41 17.13 1.17
N SER A 2 -27.81 16.37 0.25
CA SER A 2 -27.60 14.93 0.43
C SER A 2 -26.37 14.74 1.32
N LEU A 3 -26.60 14.47 2.60
CA LEU A 3 -25.59 13.98 3.53
C LEU A 3 -25.34 12.50 3.19
N ALA A 4 -24.45 12.24 2.22
CA ALA A 4 -23.94 10.90 2.01
C ALA A 4 -22.96 10.60 3.16
N LEU A 5 -23.52 10.22 4.30
CA LEU A 5 -22.80 9.53 5.36
C LEU A 5 -22.22 8.26 4.72
N GLN A 6 -20.92 8.27 4.40
CA GLN A 6 -20.21 7.08 3.96
C GLN A 6 -20.29 6.00 5.06
N PRO A 7 -20.36 4.72 4.66
CA PRO A 7 -20.88 3.65 5.52
C PRO A 7 -20.05 3.49 6.79
N ALA A 8 -20.74 3.58 7.93
CA ALA A 8 -20.23 3.37 9.29
C ALA A 8 -19.93 1.89 9.62
N SER A 9 -19.56 1.08 8.63
CA SER A 9 -19.30 -0.35 8.80
C SER A 9 -18.40 -0.87 7.67
N ALA A 10 -17.34 -1.59 8.05
CA ALA A 10 -16.21 -2.04 7.21
C ALA A 10 -15.21 -0.93 6.84
N ALA A 11 -13.94 -1.31 6.61
CA ALA A 11 -12.84 -0.41 6.27
C ALA A 11 -13.30 0.59 5.20
N SER A 12 -13.29 1.88 5.54
CA SER A 12 -13.67 2.95 4.62
C SER A 12 -12.76 2.95 3.38
N VAL A 13 -13.18 3.62 2.31
CA VAL A 13 -12.34 3.78 1.11
C VAL A 13 -10.99 4.39 1.47
N ALA A 14 -10.95 5.34 2.40
CA ALA A 14 -9.70 5.94 2.88
C ALA A 14 -8.80 4.92 3.61
N ILE A 15 -9.37 4.09 4.49
CA ILE A 15 -8.63 3.02 5.16
C ILE A 15 -8.10 1.98 4.17
N GLN A 16 -8.88 1.64 3.14
CA GLN A 16 -8.46 0.71 2.08
C GLN A 16 -7.29 1.30 1.28
N GLN A 17 -7.40 2.56 0.84
CA GLN A 17 -6.34 3.25 0.12
C GLN A 17 -5.06 3.34 0.94
N MET A 18 -5.16 3.72 2.23
CA MET A 18 -4.01 3.74 3.13
C MET A 18 -3.41 2.34 3.32
N ALA A 19 -4.23 1.30 3.47
CA ALA A 19 -3.74 -0.07 3.61
C ALA A 19 -3.03 -0.58 2.35
N GLU A 20 -3.55 -0.25 1.16
CA GLU A 20 -2.93 -0.57 -0.13
C GLU A 20 -1.57 0.13 -0.30
N ILE A 21 -1.49 1.41 0.10
CA ILE A 21 -0.22 2.15 0.10
C ILE A 21 0.79 1.43 0.99
N LEU A 22 0.44 1.08 2.22
CA LEU A 22 1.35 0.35 3.14
C LEU A 22 1.79 -1.02 2.61
N LEU A 23 0.95 -1.71 1.82
CA LEU A 23 1.31 -2.99 1.22
C LEU A 23 2.33 -2.85 0.09
N ASN A 24 2.25 -1.75 -0.66
CA ASN A 24 3.09 -1.46 -1.82
C ASN A 24 4.24 -0.49 -1.51
N MET A 25 4.33 0.00 -0.28
CA MET A 25 5.35 0.95 0.16
C MET A 25 6.60 0.21 0.62
N GLU A 26 7.74 0.55 0.03
CA GLU A 26 9.03 -0.05 0.38
C GLU A 26 9.69 0.64 1.57
N ASN A 27 9.78 1.97 1.55
CA ASN A 27 10.33 2.78 2.65
C ASN A 27 9.54 4.08 2.79
N THR A 28 9.48 4.87 1.74
CA THR A 28 8.72 6.13 1.69
C THR A 28 7.59 6.02 0.68
N PRO A 29 6.47 6.75 0.85
CA PRO A 29 5.43 6.80 -0.17
C PRO A 29 5.98 7.38 -1.49
N THR A 30 5.53 6.85 -2.62
CA THR A 30 5.83 7.44 -3.94
C THR A 30 5.10 8.76 -4.13
N PRO A 31 5.46 9.61 -5.11
CA PRO A 31 4.73 10.87 -5.36
C PRO A 31 3.23 10.70 -5.57
N ALA A 32 2.81 9.61 -6.24
CA ALA A 32 1.40 9.28 -6.44
C ALA A 32 0.72 8.87 -5.13
N GLN A 33 1.37 8.06 -4.30
CA GLN A 33 0.86 7.67 -2.99
C GLN A 33 0.78 8.88 -2.04
N HIS A 34 1.78 9.77 -2.09
CA HIS A 34 1.76 11.06 -1.37
C HIS A 34 0.54 11.90 -1.72
N GLU A 35 0.15 11.94 -2.99
CA GLU A 35 -1.01 12.70 -3.42
C GLU A 35 -2.31 12.12 -2.86
N VAL A 36 -2.47 10.80 -2.92
CA VAL A 36 -3.61 10.11 -2.28
C VAL A 36 -3.66 10.39 -0.78
N LEU A 37 -2.53 10.29 -0.09
CA LEU A 37 -2.44 10.58 1.34
C LEU A 37 -2.76 12.04 1.68
N ARG A 38 -2.34 13.00 0.84
CA ARG A 38 -2.71 14.42 1.01
C ARG A 38 -4.22 14.61 0.85
N GLN A 39 -4.82 14.01 -0.17
CA GLN A 39 -6.26 14.10 -0.40
C GLN A 39 -7.08 13.55 0.77
N ILE A 40 -6.61 12.46 1.40
CA ILE A 40 -7.23 11.93 2.62
C ILE A 40 -6.96 12.88 3.80
N ALA A 41 -5.72 13.32 4.00
CA ALA A 41 -5.33 14.20 5.11
C ALA A 41 -6.08 15.54 5.14
N ASP A 42 -6.41 16.07 3.97
CA ASP A 42 -7.12 17.35 3.77
C ASP A 42 -8.61 17.16 3.43
N GLY A 43 -9.07 15.92 3.31
CA GLY A 43 -10.42 15.59 2.86
C GLY A 43 -11.48 15.93 3.90
N THR A 44 -12.59 16.53 3.49
CA THR A 44 -13.72 16.85 4.37
C THR A 44 -14.73 15.71 4.53
N ASN A 45 -14.62 14.67 3.69
CA ASN A 45 -15.52 13.50 3.68
C ASN A 45 -14.93 12.29 4.42
N VAL A 46 -13.80 12.47 5.10
CA VAL A 46 -13.13 11.43 5.90
C VAL A 46 -13.22 11.78 7.38
N THR A 47 -12.97 10.80 8.23
CA THR A 47 -12.97 11.02 9.69
C THR A 47 -11.70 11.76 10.13
N ALA A 48 -11.74 12.38 11.32
CA ALA A 48 -10.55 12.98 11.92
C ALA A 48 -9.44 11.94 12.17
N ASN A 49 -9.80 10.69 12.46
CA ASN A 49 -8.86 9.59 12.65
C ASN A 49 -8.20 9.20 11.33
N GLU A 50 -8.96 9.09 10.25
CA GLU A 50 -8.42 8.83 8.91
C GLU A 50 -7.45 9.93 8.46
N GLN A 51 -7.79 11.19 8.72
CA GLN A 51 -6.88 12.32 8.46
C GLN A 51 -5.59 12.21 9.28
N ALA A 52 -5.69 11.86 10.56
CA ALA A 52 -4.53 11.71 11.43
C ALA A 52 -3.60 10.58 10.96
N LEU A 53 -4.17 9.44 10.56
CA LEU A 53 -3.41 8.31 10.02
C LEU A 53 -2.74 8.67 8.68
N ALA A 54 -3.45 9.34 7.77
CA ALA A 54 -2.90 9.79 6.50
C ALA A 54 -1.74 10.79 6.68
N LYS A 55 -1.86 11.72 7.64
CA LYS A 55 -0.79 12.65 8.01
C LYS A 55 0.45 11.93 8.52
N ALA A 56 0.27 10.95 9.40
CA ALA A 56 1.39 10.13 9.87
C ALA A 56 2.08 9.38 8.73
N MET A 57 1.30 8.89 7.75
CA MET A 57 1.82 8.18 6.58
C MET A 57 2.60 9.07 5.60
N LEU A 58 2.23 10.35 5.44
CA LEU A 58 2.92 11.29 4.55
C LEU A 58 4.41 11.45 4.92
N ASN A 59 4.74 11.31 6.19
CA ASN A 59 6.09 11.55 6.66
C ASN A 59 6.91 10.27 6.88
N MET A 60 6.33 9.10 6.55
CA MET A 60 6.97 7.80 6.82
C MET A 60 8.25 7.60 6.01
N ASN A 61 9.24 7.01 6.66
CA ASN A 61 10.45 6.48 6.05
C ASN A 61 10.82 5.15 6.74
N GLY A 62 10.33 4.04 6.20
CA GLY A 62 10.43 2.70 6.77
C GLY A 62 9.53 2.47 7.99
N SER A 63 9.22 3.53 8.73
CA SER A 63 8.39 3.55 9.93
C SER A 63 7.71 4.91 10.14
N VAL A 64 6.76 4.97 11.07
CA VAL A 64 6.14 6.22 11.53
C VAL A 64 7.17 7.07 12.27
N LYS A 65 7.35 8.32 11.84
CA LYS A 65 8.25 9.26 12.51
C LYS A 65 7.83 9.53 13.94
N ALA A 66 8.80 9.83 14.80
CA ALA A 66 8.57 10.12 16.22
C ALA A 66 7.53 11.24 16.43
N GLU A 67 7.57 12.30 15.61
CA GLU A 67 6.64 13.43 15.65
C GLU A 67 5.18 13.05 15.35
N ASP A 68 4.97 11.99 14.58
CA ASP A 68 3.64 11.53 14.17
C ASP A 68 3.13 10.34 15.00
N LYS A 69 3.96 9.78 15.90
CA LYS A 69 3.54 8.65 16.76
C LYS A 69 2.36 9.01 17.63
N ASP A 70 2.30 10.23 18.15
CA ASP A 70 1.19 10.68 19.00
C ASP A 70 -0.13 10.74 18.23
N LEU A 71 -0.10 11.03 16.92
CA LEU A 71 -1.29 10.98 16.07
C LEU A 71 -1.83 9.54 15.97
N VAL A 72 -0.94 8.58 15.71
CA VAL A 72 -1.29 7.15 15.62
C VAL A 72 -1.78 6.61 16.97
N TRP A 73 -1.13 6.99 18.07
CA TRP A 73 -1.56 6.63 19.42
C TRP A 73 -2.89 7.26 19.81
N GLY A 74 -3.16 8.48 19.33
CA GLY A 74 -4.45 9.15 19.49
C GLY A 74 -5.59 8.30 18.96
N VAL A 75 -5.45 7.78 17.73
CA VAL A 75 -6.47 6.91 17.10
C VAL A 75 -6.66 5.59 17.86
N LEU A 76 -5.57 4.98 18.36
CA LEU A 76 -5.66 3.75 19.16
C LEU A 76 -6.43 3.95 20.48
N ARG A 77 -6.32 5.14 21.06
CA ARG A 77 -6.94 5.50 22.33
C ARG A 77 -8.33 6.12 22.17
N ASP A 78 -8.70 6.49 20.96
CA ASP A 78 -10.01 7.03 20.67
C ASP A 78 -11.08 5.93 20.78
N VAL A 79 -11.97 6.11 21.75
CA VAL A 79 -13.11 5.20 21.98
C VAL A 79 -14.10 5.25 20.81
N GLY A 80 -14.18 6.38 20.11
CA GLY A 80 -15.02 6.59 18.94
C GLY A 80 -14.42 6.07 17.63
N ALA A 81 -13.14 5.69 17.62
CA ALA A 81 -12.49 5.19 16.41
C ALA A 81 -13.10 3.86 15.95
N PHE A 82 -13.32 3.77 14.65
CA PHE A 82 -13.81 2.57 13.99
C PHE A 82 -12.76 1.45 14.03
N GLU A 83 -13.21 0.20 13.90
CA GLU A 83 -12.32 -0.97 13.97
C GLU A 83 -11.23 -0.93 12.90
N GLY A 84 -11.56 -0.51 11.67
CA GLY A 84 -10.58 -0.36 10.58
C GLY A 84 -9.51 0.70 10.87
N GLU A 85 -9.89 1.82 11.50
CA GLU A 85 -8.96 2.88 11.91
C GLU A 85 -8.01 2.37 12.98
N LYS A 86 -8.54 1.66 13.99
CA LYS A 86 -7.75 1.04 15.07
C LYS A 86 -6.80 -0.02 14.53
N GLU A 87 -7.24 -0.88 13.61
CA GLU A 87 -6.36 -1.88 13.01
C GLU A 87 -5.27 -1.24 12.14
N LEU A 88 -5.59 -0.23 11.34
CA LEU A 88 -4.58 0.50 10.57
C LEU A 88 -3.58 1.21 11.49
N ALA A 89 -4.04 1.84 12.57
CA ALA A 89 -3.18 2.46 13.58
C ALA A 89 -2.26 1.44 14.28
N LYS A 90 -2.77 0.23 14.59
CA LYS A 90 -1.94 -0.86 15.14
C LYS A 90 -0.85 -1.27 14.15
N VAL A 91 -1.20 -1.37 12.87
CA VAL A 91 -0.22 -1.69 11.82
C VAL A 91 0.82 -0.60 11.73
N LEU A 92 0.43 0.67 11.64
CA LEU A 92 1.35 1.82 11.59
C LEU A 92 2.30 1.87 12.78
N ASN A 93 1.80 1.64 14.00
CA ASN A 93 2.63 1.63 15.21
C ASN A 93 3.65 0.47 15.24
N GLN A 94 3.42 -0.58 14.44
CA GLN A 94 4.30 -1.75 14.32
C GLN A 94 5.02 -1.79 12.97
N PHE A 95 4.78 -0.81 12.09
CA PHE A 95 5.21 -0.87 10.71
C PHE A 95 6.72 -0.70 10.64
N ASP A 96 7.36 -1.78 10.20
CA ASP A 96 8.77 -1.86 9.88
C ASP A 96 8.87 -2.64 8.57
N THR A 97 9.41 -1.97 7.55
CA THR A 97 9.49 -2.46 6.16
C THR A 97 10.35 -3.72 6.03
N ASN A 98 11.22 -4.00 7.00
CA ASN A 98 12.10 -5.16 6.99
C ASN A 98 11.57 -6.38 7.76
N ALA A 99 10.52 -6.25 8.58
CA ALA A 99 10.35 -7.17 9.72
C ALA A 99 9.06 -8.00 9.80
N ASN A 100 8.00 -7.77 9.01
CA ASN A 100 6.70 -8.29 9.46
C ASN A 100 5.71 -8.85 8.41
N PRO A 101 5.82 -10.14 8.03
CA PRO A 101 4.79 -10.82 7.24
C PRO A 101 3.42 -10.88 7.93
N GLY A 102 3.36 -10.74 9.26
CA GLY A 102 2.10 -10.66 10.02
C GLY A 102 1.31 -9.37 9.76
N LEU A 103 1.99 -8.25 9.51
CA LEU A 103 1.34 -6.97 9.21
C LEU A 103 0.69 -6.96 7.83
N ARG A 104 1.35 -7.56 6.82
CA ARG A 104 0.78 -7.69 5.48
C ARG A 104 -0.56 -8.43 5.48
N LYS A 105 -0.70 -9.49 6.29
CA LYS A 105 -1.98 -10.21 6.45
C LYS A 105 -3.07 -9.36 7.09
N ARG A 106 -2.72 -8.46 8.01
CA ARG A 106 -3.68 -7.53 8.62
C ARG A 106 -4.14 -6.48 7.61
N LEU A 107 -3.21 -5.90 6.85
CA LEU A 107 -3.53 -4.96 5.78
C LEU A 107 -4.44 -5.59 4.71
N GLN A 108 -4.18 -6.84 4.32
CA GLN A 108 -5.04 -7.57 3.36
C GLN A 108 -6.47 -7.78 3.86
N LYS A 109 -6.69 -7.88 5.18
CA LYS A 109 -8.06 -7.97 5.74
C LYS A 109 -8.81 -6.65 5.69
N LEU A 110 -8.10 -5.53 5.58
CA LEU A 110 -8.69 -4.19 5.45
C LEU A 110 -9.07 -3.88 4.00
N LEU A 111 -8.51 -4.60 3.03
CA LEU A 111 -8.88 -4.47 1.63
C LEU A 111 -10.12 -5.33 1.32
N PRO A 112 -10.98 -4.90 0.38
CA PRO A 112 -11.94 -5.82 -0.22
C PRO A 112 -11.17 -7.00 -0.84
N PRO A 113 -11.81 -8.19 -1.01
CA PRO A 113 -11.16 -9.31 -1.68
C PRO A 113 -10.70 -8.86 -3.07
N GLN A 114 -9.38 -8.65 -3.20
CA GLN A 114 -8.78 -8.29 -4.46
C GLN A 114 -9.13 -9.39 -5.47
N PRO A 115 -9.54 -9.06 -6.71
CA PRO A 115 -9.47 -10.05 -7.77
C PRO A 115 -8.04 -10.61 -7.74
N LYS A 116 -7.92 -11.95 -7.71
CA LYS A 116 -6.63 -12.64 -7.87
C LYS A 116 -5.85 -11.90 -8.96
N PRO A 117 -4.56 -11.59 -8.78
CA PRO A 117 -3.77 -11.11 -9.90
C PRO A 117 -3.96 -12.13 -11.02
N GLU A 118 -4.63 -11.74 -12.11
CA GLU A 118 -4.50 -12.48 -13.35
C GLU A 118 -3.00 -12.56 -13.61
N PRO A 119 -2.48 -13.75 -13.96
CA PRO A 119 -1.07 -13.92 -14.24
C PRO A 119 -0.66 -12.81 -15.20
N ALA A 120 0.37 -12.06 -14.80
CA ALA A 120 0.98 -11.02 -15.61
C ALA A 120 1.03 -11.52 -17.06
N ALA A 121 0.36 -10.78 -17.95
CA ALA A 121 0.52 -10.98 -19.37
C ALA A 121 2.03 -11.06 -19.63
N GLU A 122 2.42 -12.25 -20.05
CA GLU A 122 3.73 -12.65 -20.51
C GLU A 122 4.34 -11.50 -21.30
N ALA A 123 5.26 -10.76 -20.68
CA ALA A 123 6.10 -9.85 -21.41
C ALA A 123 6.87 -10.73 -22.42
N PRO A 124 6.72 -10.54 -23.74
CA PRO A 124 7.50 -11.29 -24.69
C PRO A 124 8.98 -11.00 -24.40
N PRO A 125 9.84 -12.03 -24.34
CA PRO A 125 11.26 -11.81 -24.08
C PRO A 125 11.81 -10.85 -25.13
N GLU A 126 12.49 -9.81 -24.66
CA GLU A 126 13.30 -8.95 -25.50
C GLU A 126 14.19 -9.82 -26.38
N GLN A 127 14.00 -9.73 -27.70
CA GLN A 127 14.90 -10.36 -28.66
C GLN A 127 16.24 -9.58 -28.64
N SER A 128 17.08 -9.89 -27.66
CA SER A 128 18.50 -9.57 -27.72
C SER A 128 19.09 -10.27 -28.93
N SER A 129 19.63 -9.44 -29.80
CA SER A 129 20.29 -9.77 -31.03
C SER A 129 21.58 -10.51 -30.72
N GLU A 130 21.67 -11.78 -31.07
CA GLU A 130 22.95 -12.49 -31.09
C GLU A 130 22.98 -13.42 -32.31
N GLN A 131 23.29 -12.84 -33.46
CA GLN A 131 23.65 -13.60 -34.66
C GLN A 131 25.03 -14.23 -34.42
N ALA A 132 25.02 -15.44 -33.86
CA ALA A 132 26.20 -16.29 -33.79
C ALA A 132 26.58 -16.75 -35.19
N SER A 133 27.72 -16.25 -35.64
CA SER A 133 28.53 -16.83 -36.71
C SER A 133 28.98 -18.24 -36.30
N GLY A 134 28.97 -19.17 -37.25
CA GLY A 134 29.73 -20.42 -37.15
C GLY A 134 28.96 -21.65 -37.61
N GLU A 135 28.98 -21.93 -38.91
CA GLU A 135 28.85 -23.30 -39.40
C GLU A 135 30.18 -23.70 -40.05
N ALA A 136 30.79 -24.71 -39.45
CA ALA A 136 32.06 -25.29 -39.84
C ALA A 136 31.82 -26.52 -40.72
N THR A 137 32.72 -26.74 -41.70
CA THR A 137 33.34 -28.04 -42.08
C THR A 137 32.40 -29.24 -42.39
N ASP A 138 32.52 -30.09 -43.40
CA ASP A 138 33.61 -30.57 -44.26
C ASP A 138 33.11 -31.91 -44.88
N THR A 139 33.57 -32.31 -46.07
CA THR A 139 33.69 -33.74 -46.55
C THR A 139 32.40 -34.58 -46.80
N ALA A 140 32.26 -35.46 -47.80
CA ALA A 140 33.00 -35.85 -49.00
C ALA A 140 32.13 -36.75 -49.90
N ALA A 141 32.63 -36.95 -51.13
CA ALA A 141 32.36 -37.97 -52.14
C ALA A 141 31.59 -39.25 -51.76
N GLN A 142 30.64 -39.63 -52.62
CA GLN A 142 30.66 -40.88 -53.41
C GLN A 142 29.66 -40.81 -54.57
#